data_AF-A0A392TQJ3-F1
#
_entry.id   AF-A0A392TQJ3-F1
#
_cell.length_a   1.000
_cell.length_b   1.000
_cell.length_c   1.000
_cell.angle_alpha   90.00
_cell.angle_beta   90.00
_cell.angle_gamma   90.00
#
_symmetry.space_group_name_H-M   'P 1'
#
loop_
_entity.id
_entity.type
_entity.pdbx_description
1 polymer ?
#
loop_
_entity_poly.entity_id
_entity_poly.type
_entity_poly.pdbx_seq_one_letter_code
_entity_poly.pdbx_strand_id
1 'polypeptide(L)'
;GAIPTQPQQGSGSEWPYSHSEHELASLLHNLDINTHFRMPNVYYNTQGALYTEAMTYRKQFPPPPFYPRFETPEAWTEYRRADQVEY
;
A
#
# COMPACT_ATOMS: atom_id res chain seq x y z
N GLY A 1 17.01 11.85 -14.85
CA GLY A 1 15.63 11.56 -14.45
C GLY A 1 15.30 12.42 -13.26
N ALA A 2 14.19 13.15 -13.29
CA ALA A 2 13.77 13.96 -12.16
C ALA A 2 13.28 13.03 -11.04
N ILE A 3 13.86 13.17 -9.85
CA ILE A 3 13.27 12.60 -8.64
C ILE A 3 11.91 13.27 -8.48
N PRO A 4 10.80 12.52 -8.28
CA PRO A 4 9.53 13.14 -7.96
C PRO A 4 9.71 13.82 -6.60
N THR A 5 9.92 15.13 -6.62
CA THR A 5 9.80 15.96 -5.42
C THR A 5 8.34 15.86 -4.99
N GLN A 6 8.13 15.21 -3.84
CA GLN A 6 6.90 15.25 -3.10
C GLN A 6 6.44 16.73 -3.06
N PRO A 7 5.23 17.06 -3.50
CA PRO A 7 4.73 18.41 -3.33
C PRO A 7 4.80 18.70 -1.83
N GLN A 8 5.58 19.71 -1.44
CA GLN A 8 5.45 20.27 -0.10
C GLN A 8 3.98 20.60 0.06
N GLN A 9 3.34 20.04 1.09
CA GLN A 9 1.99 20.41 1.50
C GLN A 9 2.05 21.85 1.99
N GLY A 10 2.14 22.78 1.04
CA GLY A 10 2.15 24.21 1.24
C GLY A 10 0.74 24.67 1.56
N SER A 11 0.66 25.69 2.42
CA SER A 11 -0.50 26.36 3.02
C SER A 11 -1.66 26.81 2.11
N GLY A 12 -1.92 26.18 0.95
CA GLY A 12 -3.02 26.51 0.05
C GLY A 12 -3.68 25.31 -0.64
N SER A 13 -3.32 24.07 -0.30
CA SER A 13 -4.10 22.88 -0.70
C SER A 13 -5.03 22.53 0.45
N GLU A 14 -6.34 22.36 0.18
CA GLU A 14 -7.36 21.95 1.15
C GLU A 14 -7.14 20.48 1.54
N TRP A 15 -6.01 20.20 2.18
CA TRP A 15 -5.63 18.87 2.64
C TRP A 15 -6.52 18.51 3.84
N PRO A 16 -7.40 17.52 3.72
CA PRO A 16 -8.44 17.26 4.73
C PRO A 16 -7.93 16.43 5.91
N TYR A 17 -6.65 16.07 5.93
CA TYR A 17 -6.05 15.20 6.93
C TYR A 17 -5.12 15.96 7.87
N SER A 18 -5.08 15.52 9.12
CA SER A 18 -4.18 16.09 10.13
C SER A 18 -2.73 15.62 9.95
N HIS A 19 -2.55 14.43 9.34
CA HIS A 19 -1.24 13.85 9.06
C HIS A 19 -0.79 14.11 7.63
N SER A 20 0.50 14.08 7.39
CA SER A 20 1.07 14.23 6.05
C SER A 20 0.73 13.05 5.14
N GLU A 21 0.71 13.28 3.84
CA GLU A 21 0.51 12.20 2.86
C GLU A 21 1.54 11.08 3.05
N HIS A 22 2.79 11.45 3.38
CA HIS A 22 3.87 10.49 3.61
C HIS A 22 3.60 9.58 4.82
N GLU A 23 3.07 10.12 5.91
CA GLU A 23 2.71 9.32 7.10
C GLU A 23 1.58 8.35 6.79
N LEU A 24 0.55 8.80 6.06
CA LEU A 24 -0.57 7.95 5.64
C LEU A 24 -0.09 6.84 4.69
N ALA A 25 0.70 7.19 3.68
CA ALA A 25 1.24 6.23 2.71
C ALA A 25 2.18 5.20 3.36
N SER A 26 3.02 5.64 4.29
CA SER A 26 3.95 4.75 5.00
C SER A 26 3.20 3.77 5.91
N LEU A 27 2.15 4.23 6.62
CA LEU A 27 1.33 3.33 7.43
C LEU A 27 0.62 2.28 6.55
N LEU A 28 0.01 2.70 5.44
CA LEU A 28 -0.67 1.79 4.52
C LEU A 28 0.28 0.78 3.88
N HIS A 29 1.46 1.22 3.45
CA HIS A 29 2.49 0.35 2.90
C HIS A 29 2.89 -0.74 3.90
N ASN A 30 3.12 -0.37 5.16
CA ASN A 30 3.43 -1.34 6.21
C ASN A 30 2.25 -2.29 6.47
N LEU A 31 1.01 -1.79 6.49
CA LEU A 31 -0.18 -2.63 6.66
C LEU A 31 -0.33 -3.67 5.55
N ASP A 32 -0.10 -3.28 4.30
CA ASP A 32 -0.23 -4.18 3.15
C ASP A 32 0.86 -5.26 3.18
N ILE A 33 2.11 -4.92 3.50
CA ILE A 33 3.20 -5.89 3.69
C ILE A 33 2.85 -6.85 4.84
N ASN A 34 2.44 -6.32 5.99
CA ASN A 34 2.13 -7.13 7.18
C ASN A 34 0.98 -8.11 6.93
N THR A 35 -0.08 -7.65 6.24
CA THR A 35 -1.22 -8.49 5.87
C THR A 35 -0.81 -9.57 4.88
N HIS A 36 -0.02 -9.20 3.87
CA HIS A 36 0.40 -10.11 2.81
C HIS A 36 1.32 -11.23 3.32
N PHE A 37 2.33 -10.88 4.11
CA PHE A 37 3.31 -11.84 4.63
C PHE A 37 2.93 -12.43 5.99
N ARG A 38 1.77 -12.05 6.55
CA ARG A 38 1.29 -12.47 7.88
C ARG A 38 2.35 -12.28 8.97
N MET A 39 3.00 -11.12 8.97
CA MET A 39 4.09 -10.85 9.91
C MET A 39 3.52 -10.75 11.35
N PRO A 40 4.07 -11.51 12.32
CA PRO A 40 3.61 -11.46 13.71
C PRO A 40 4.11 -10.21 14.44
N ASN A 41 3.50 -9.89 15.58
CA ASN A 41 3.93 -8.85 16.54
C ASN A 41 3.92 -7.40 16.01
N VAL A 42 2.93 -7.05 15.20
CA VAL A 42 2.74 -5.68 14.73
C VAL A 42 1.66 -5.00 15.56
N TYR A 43 1.97 -3.82 16.10
CA TYR A 43 1.07 -3.07 16.97
C TYR A 43 0.69 -1.75 16.31
N TYR A 44 -0.59 -1.60 15.99
CA TYR A 44 -1.16 -0.35 15.48
C TYR A 44 -2.26 0.13 16.40
N ASN A 45 -2.32 1.44 16.65
CA ASN A 45 -3.48 2.04 17.28
C ASN A 45 -4.61 2.20 16.25
N THR A 46 -5.45 1.17 16.12
CA THR A 46 -6.58 1.15 15.17
C THR A 46 -7.69 2.14 15.51
N GLN A 47 -7.68 2.70 16.73
CA GLN A 47 -8.60 3.76 17.17
C GLN A 47 -8.00 5.16 17.01
N GLY A 48 -6.74 5.26 16.58
CA GLY A 48 -6.04 6.53 16.43
C GLY A 48 -6.46 7.29 15.16
N ALA A 49 -6.27 8.62 15.20
CA ALA A 49 -6.53 9.49 14.05
C ALA A 49 -5.71 9.07 12.81
N LEU A 50 -4.41 8.78 12.98
CA LEU A 50 -3.55 8.32 11.88
C LEU A 50 -4.10 7.09 11.16
N TYR A 51 -4.56 6.08 11.90
CA TYR A 51 -5.12 4.86 11.31
C TYR A 51 -6.44 5.13 10.58
N THR A 52 -7.30 5.95 11.18
CA THR A 52 -8.61 6.30 10.60
C THR A 52 -8.45 7.14 9.32
N GLU A 53 -7.56 8.13 9.34
CA GLU A 53 -7.21 8.95 8.18
C GLU A 53 -6.57 8.08 7.09
N ALA A 54 -5.64 7.19 7.43
CA ALA A 54 -5.02 6.27 6.48
C ALA A 54 -6.06 5.35 5.82
N MET A 55 -7.03 4.85 6.58
CA MET A 55 -8.09 4.01 6.03
C MET A 55 -9.06 4.78 5.12
N THR A 56 -9.30 6.05 5.43
CA THR A 56 -10.06 6.94 4.55
C THR A 56 -9.29 7.23 3.26
N TYR A 57 -7.99 7.53 3.38
CA TYR A 57 -7.08 7.76 2.26
C TYR A 57 -7.03 6.54 1.33
N ARG A 58 -6.90 5.31 1.87
CA ARG A 58 -6.93 4.05 1.09
C ARG A 58 -8.23 3.87 0.32
N LYS A 59 -9.39 4.28 0.86
CA LYS A 59 -10.67 4.17 0.15
C LYS A 59 -10.72 5.09 -1.06
N GLN A 60 -10.13 6.28 -0.95
CA GLN A 60 -10.06 7.24 -2.05
C GLN A 60 -9.02 6.83 -3.09
N PHE A 61 -7.88 6.30 -2.64
CA PHE A 61 -6.77 5.84 -3.46
C PHE A 61 -6.43 4.37 -3.13
N PRO A 62 -7.18 3.40 -3.68
CA PRO A 62 -6.93 2.00 -3.40
C PRO A 62 -5.54 1.57 -3.90
N PRO A 63 -4.80 0.74 -3.16
CA PRO A 63 -3.50 0.27 -3.60
C PRO A 63 -3.66 -0.62 -4.85
N PRO A 64 -2.68 -0.62 -5.76
CA PRO A 64 -2.67 -1.57 -6.86
C PRO A 64 -2.63 -3.01 -6.32
N PRO A 65 -3.09 -4.00 -7.10
CA PRO A 65 -2.95 -5.40 -6.74
C PRO A 65 -1.49 -5.73 -6.42
N PHE A 66 -1.27 -6.51 -5.35
CA PHE A 66 0.09 -6.91 -4.94
C PHE A 66 0.82 -7.67 -6.06
N TYR A 67 0.05 -8.37 -6.90
CA TYR A 67 0.52 -9.05 -8.10
C TYR A 67 -0.15 -8.43 -9.33
N PRO A 68 0.54 -7.55 -10.09
CA PRO A 68 -0.08 -6.82 -11.21
C PRO A 68 -0.49 -7.71 -12.39
N ARG A 69 0.13 -8.89 -12.54
CA ARG A 69 -0.06 -9.77 -13.71
C ARG A 69 -0.88 -11.03 -13.44
N PHE A 70 -0.94 -11.45 -12.18
CA PHE A 70 -1.60 -12.68 -11.78
C PHE A 70 -2.39 -12.36 -10.52
N GLU A 71 -3.72 -12.33 -10.62
CA GLU A 71 -4.60 -11.90 -9.54
C GLU A 71 -4.44 -12.77 -8.28
N THR A 72 -3.90 -13.99 -8.42
CA THR A 72 -3.70 -14.92 -7.32
C THR A 72 -2.30 -15.55 -7.34
N PRO A 73 -1.75 -15.91 -6.16
CA PRO A 73 -0.53 -16.71 -6.06
C PRO A 73 -0.59 -18.05 -6.82
N GLU A 74 -1.79 -18.63 -6.93
CA GLU A 74 -2.05 -19.86 -7.68
C GLU A 74 -1.82 -19.64 -9.18
N ALA A 75 -2.33 -18.53 -9.74
CA ALA A 75 -2.12 -18.19 -11.15
C ALA A 75 -0.64 -17.95 -11.48
N TRP A 76 0.13 -17.38 -10.55
CA TRP A 76 1.59 -17.29 -10.67
C TRP A 76 2.27 -18.67 -10.66
N THR A 77 1.82 -19.57 -9.79
CA THR A 77 2.37 -20.93 -9.67
C THR A 77 2.07 -21.76 -10.91
N GLU A 78 0.86 -21.63 -11.47
CA GLU A 78 0.48 -22.27 -12.73
C GLU A 78 1.25 -21.73 -13.93
N TYR A 79 1.40 -20.41 -14.03
CA TYR A 79 2.24 -19.77 -15.04
C TYR A 79 3.67 -20.34 -15.00
N ARG A 80 4.27 -20.40 -13.81
CA ARG A 80 5.60 -21.00 -13.62
C ARG A 80 5.67 -22.47 -14.02
N ARG A 81 4.64 -23.26 -13.73
CA ARG A 81 4.58 -24.68 -14.09
C ARG A 81 4.51 -24.84 -15.62
N ALA A 82 3.70 -24.02 -16.29
CA ALA A 82 3.57 -24.06 -17.76
C ALA A 82 4.89 -23.64 -18.45
N ASP A 83 5.57 -22.61 -17.93
CA ASP A 83 6.86 -22.11 -18.44
C ASP A 83 8.00 -23.13 -18.24
N GLN A 84 7.96 -23.94 -17.19
CA GLN A 84 8.94 -25.02 -16.94
C GLN A 84 8.77 -26.26 -17.83
N VAL A 85 7.68 -26.38 -18.59
CA VAL A 85 7.45 -27.52 -19.51
C VAL A 85 8.08 -27.27 -20.89
N GLU A 86 8.57 -26.05 -21.15
CA GLU A 86 9.11 -25.64 -22.47
C GLU A 86 10.63 -25.83 -22.64
N TYR A 87 11.30 -26.60 -21.78
CA TYR A 87 12.75 -26.93 -21.92
C TYR A 87 13.04 -28.42 -21.82
#